data_AF-A0A7J7NCZ2-F1
#
_entry.id   AF-A0A7J7NCZ2-F1
#
_cell.length_a   1.000
_cell.length_b   1.000
_cell.length_c   1.000
_cell.angle_alpha   90.00
_cell.angle_beta   90.00
_cell.angle_gamma   90.00
#
_symmetry.space_group_name_H-M   'P 1'
#
loop_
_entity.id
_entity.type
_entity.pdbx_description
1 polymer ?
#
loop_
_entity_poly.entity_id
_entity_poly.type
_entity_poly.pdbx_seq_one_letter_code
_entity_poly.pdbx_strand_id
1 'polypeptide(L)' 'MLRLSVETGGCSGFQYVFLLDEKTNQDDRVFEKEGVKLVVDNISYDFVKGATVDYVEELIRSAFLEYVP' A
#
# COMPACT_ATOMS: atom_id res chain seq x y z
N MET A 1 -7.64 4.32 -7.62
CA MET A 1 -7.14 4.62 -6.25
C MET A 1 -6.19 3.51 -5.88
N LEU A 2 -5.07 3.80 -5.21
CA LEU A 2 -4.09 2.77 -4.85
C LEU A 2 -4.51 2.13 -3.53
N ARG A 3 -4.56 0.81 -3.47
CA ARG A 3 -4.76 0.04 -2.24
C ARG A 3 -3.46 -0.65 -1.86
N LEU A 4 -3.08 -0.53 -0.60
CA LEU A 4 -2.00 -1.29 0.02
C LEU A 4 -2.60 -2.24 1.06
N SER A 5 -2.33 -3.53 0.89
CA SER A 5 -2.71 -4.57 1.85
C SER A 5 -1.50 -5.42 2.23
N VAL A 6 -1.56 -6.02 3.42
CA VAL A 6 -0.55 -6.97 3.91
C VAL A 6 -1.15 -8.36 3.89
N GLU A 7 -0.57 -9.23 3.07
CA GLU A 7 -0.97 -10.63 2.96
C GLU A 7 0.08 -11.53 3.64
N THR A 8 -0.34 -12.71 4.08
CA THR A 8 0.59 -13.71 4.62
C THR A 8 1.27 -14.44 3.45
N GLY A 9 2.56 -14.19 3.23
CA GLY A 9 3.35 -14.77 2.15
C GLY A 9 4.13 -16.02 2.56
N GLY A 10 3.64 -17.21 2.20
CA GLY A 10 4.40 -18.48 2.26
C GLY A 10 5.18 -18.72 3.57
N CYS A 11 6.32 -19.44 3.48
CA CYS A 11 7.17 -19.73 4.66
C CYS A 11 7.97 -18.53 5.18
N SER A 12 8.00 -17.40 4.46
CA SER A 12 9.00 -16.34 4.65
C SER A 12 8.45 -15.04 5.25
N GLY A 13 7.13 -14.93 5.48
CA GLY A 13 6.53 -13.82 6.22
C GLY A 13 5.56 -12.97 5.40
N PHE A 14 5.21 -11.79 5.90
CA PHE A 14 4.22 -10.91 5.29
C PHE A 14 4.67 -10.38 3.92
N GLN A 15 3.72 -10.21 3.00
CA GLN A 15 3.89 -9.60 1.68
C GLN A 15 3.02 -8.35 1.57
N TYR A 16 3.60 -7.27 1.06
CA TYR A 16 2.87 -6.06 0.72
C TYR A 16 2.31 -6.16 -0.70
N VAL A 17 1.02 -5.89 -0.86
CA VAL A 17 0.30 -6.02 -2.12
C VAL A 17 -0.30 -4.66 -2.48
N PHE A 18 0.04 -4.20 -3.68
CA PHE A 18 -0.48 -2.96 -4.26
C PHE A 18 -1.48 -3.27 -5.37
N LEU A 19 -2.69 -2.72 -5.27
CA LEU A 19 -3.75 -2.91 -6.25
C LEU A 19 -4.41 -1.59 -6.62
N LEU A 20 -4.92 -1.50 -7.85
CA LEU A 20 -5.82 -0.41 -8.21
C LEU A 20 -7.24 -0.80 -7.81
N ASP A 21 -7.84 0.04 -6.99
CA ASP A 21 -9.21 -0.10 -6.52
C ASP A 21 -10.06 1.08 -6.98
N GLU A 22 -11.35 0.82 -7.15
CA GLU A 22 -12.39 1.77 -7.51
C GLU A 22 -13.32 2.09 -6.33
N LYS A 23 -13.26 1.33 -5.24
CA LYS A 23 -14.16 1.47 -4.09
C LYS A 23 -13.42 1.56 -2.75
N THR A 24 -13.94 2.36 -1.84
CA THR A 24 -13.54 2.40 -0.43
C THR A 24 -14.55 1.62 0.41
N ASN A 25 -14.07 0.86 1.38
CA ASN A 25 -14.85 0.20 2.41
C ASN A 25 -14.96 1.10 3.66
N GLN A 26 -15.82 0.75 4.63
CA GLN A 26 -16.04 1.57 5.83
C GLN A 26 -14.85 1.56 6.80
N ASP A 27 -14.09 0.47 6.79
CA ASP A 27 -12.95 0.16 7.63
C ASP A 27 -11.61 0.54 6.98
N ASP A 28 -11.68 1.14 5.80
CA ASP A 28 -10.52 1.65 5.08
C ASP A 28 -10.03 2.97 5.68
N ARG A 29 -8.72 3.09 5.82
CA ARG A 29 -8.05 4.38 6.01
C ARG A 29 -7.64 4.94 4.67
N VAL A 30 -8.08 6.16 4.40
CA VAL A 30 -7.81 6.88 3.16
C VAL A 30 -6.80 7.99 3.41
N PHE A 31 -5.72 7.97 2.64
CA PHE A 31 -4.69 9.01 2.61
C PHE A 31 -4.70 9.65 1.22
N GLU A 32 -4.60 10.98 1.15
CA GLU A 32 -4.59 11.70 -0.11
C GLU A 32 -3.37 12.63 -0.16
N LYS A 33 -2.64 12.57 -1.28
CA LYS A 33 -1.52 13.47 -1.56
C LYS A 33 -1.54 13.82 -3.04
N GLU A 34 -1.56 15.12 -3.34
CA GLU A 34 -1.49 15.64 -4.72
C GLU A 34 -2.54 15.03 -5.67
N GLY A 35 -3.75 14.75 -5.15
CA GLY A 35 -4.85 14.14 -5.91
C GLY A 35 -4.76 12.62 -6.07
N VAL A 36 -3.70 11.98 -5.57
CA VAL A 36 -3.56 10.53 -5.50
C VAL A 36 -4.09 10.03 -4.17
N LYS A 37 -4.99 9.06 -4.22
CA LYS A 37 -5.55 8.39 -3.03
C LYS A 37 -4.89 7.04 -2.80
N LEU A 38 -4.36 6.85 -1.59
CA LEU A 38 -3.91 5.58 -1.04
C LEU A 38 -4.92 5.09 0.00
N VAL A 39 -5.26 3.81 -0.06
CA VAL A 39 -6.20 3.16 0.84
C VAL A 39 -5.56 1.95 1.49
N VAL A 40 -5.76 1.82 2.79
CA VAL A 40 -5.24 0.72 3.60
C VAL A 40 -6.35 0.23 4.50
N ASP A 41 -6.66 -1.06 4.45
CA ASP A 41 -7.63 -1.65 5.39
C ASP A 41 -7.06 -1.60 6.82
N ASN A 42 -7.94 -1.62 7.83
CA ASN A 42 -7.51 -1.41 9.21
C ASN A 42 -6.55 -2.50 9.73
N ILE A 43 -6.61 -3.74 9.20
CA ILE A 43 -5.70 -4.82 9.60
C ILE A 43 -4.31 -4.54 9.04
N SER A 44 -4.22 -4.27 7.73
CA SER A 44 -2.96 -3.94 7.05
C SER A 44 -2.30 -2.69 7.62
N TYR A 45 -3.11 -1.70 8.04
CA TYR A 45 -2.61 -0.43 8.57
C TYR A 45 -1.69 -0.62 9.79
N ASP A 46 -1.99 -1.56 10.68
CA ASP A 46 -1.17 -1.78 11.88
C ASP A 46 0.24 -2.28 11.54
N PHE A 47 0.43 -2.89 10.37
CA PHE A 47 1.74 -3.35 9.89
C PHE A 47 2.53 -2.27 9.15
N VAL A 48 1.83 -1.31 8.51
CA VAL A 48 2.46 -0.25 7.70
C VAL A 48 2.43 1.11 8.39
N LYS A 49 2.03 1.17 9.65
CA LYS A 49 1.96 2.42 10.40
C LYS A 49 3.36 3.03 10.54
N GLY A 50 3.53 4.23 9.98
CA GLY A 50 4.83 4.92 9.93
C GLY A 50 5.67 4.59 8.70
N ALA A 51 5.21 3.67 7.85
CA ALA A 51 5.81 3.41 6.55
C ALA A 51 5.61 4.60 5.61
N THR A 52 6.56 4.80 4.72
CA THR A 52 6.46 5.69 3.55
C THR A 52 6.26 4.83 2.32
N VAL A 53 5.25 5.16 1.51
CA VAL A 53 5.05 4.56 0.18
C VAL A 53 5.61 5.53 -0.86
N ASP A 54 6.50 5.03 -1.71
CA ASP A 54 7.11 5.77 -2.80
C ASP A 54 6.81 5.09 -4.15
N TYR A 55 6.87 5.84 -5.24
CA TYR A 55 6.73 5.32 -6.59
C TYR A 55 8.01 5.58 -7.38
N VAL A 56 8.66 4.50 -7.79
CA VAL A 56 9.90 4.57 -8.56
C VAL A 56 9.61 4.20 -10.00
N GLU A 57 9.98 5.09 -10.91
CA GLU A 57 9.94 4.87 -12.35
C GLU A 57 11.38 4.83 -12.90
N GLU A 58 11.76 3.66 -13.42
CA GLU A 58 13.02 3.42 -14.10
C GLU A 58 12.76 3.13 -15.59
N LEU A 59 13.80 3.21 -16.42
CA LEU A 59 13.72 2.96 -17.87
C LEU A 59 13.05 1.63 -18.26
N ILE A 60 13.06 0.62 -17.39
CA ILE A 60 12.62 -0.75 -17.68
C ILE A 60 11.43 -1.16 -16.80
N ARG A 61 11.17 -0.47 -15.69
CA ARG A 61 10.12 -0.84 -14.74
C ARG A 61 9.61 0.35 -13.97
N SER A 62 8.37 0.24 -13.52
CA SER A 62 7.84 1.09 -12.48
C SER A 62 7.24 0.27 -11.36
N ALA A 63 7.43 0.70 -10.12
CA ALA A 63 7.00 -0.04 -8.94
C ALA A 63 6.67 0.91 -7.78
N PHE A 64 5.70 0.50 -6.96
CA PHE A 64 5.49 1.07 -5.64
C PHE A 64 6.42 0.36 -4.64
N LEU A 65 7.06 1.13 -3.77
CA LEU A 65 7.95 0.65 -2.73
C LEU A 65 7.47 1.15 -1.36
N GLU A 66 7.40 0.26 -0.38
CA GLU A 66 7.23 0.63 1.02
C GLU A 66 8.57 0.68 1.76
N TYR A 67 8.74 1.68 2.62
CA TYR A 67 9.88 1.80 3.52
C TYR A 67 9.40 2.08 4.94
N VAL A 68 9.80 1.24 5.90
CA VAL A 68 9.58 1.48 7.34
C VAL A 68 10.91 1.95 7.93
N PRO A 69 10.98 3.18 8.48
CA PRO A 69 12.19 3.69 9.13
C PRO A 69 12.56 2.95 10.42
#